data_AF-A0A820F6P8-F1
#
_entry.id   AF-A0A820F6P8-F1
#
_cell.length_a   1.000
_cell.length_b   1.000
_cell.length_c   1.000
_cell.angle_alpha   90.00
_cell.angle_beta   90.00
_cell.angle_gamma   90.00
#
_symmetry.space_group_name_H-M   'P 1'
#
loop_
_entity.id
_entity.type
_entity.pdbx_description
1 polymer ?
#
loop_
_entity_poly.entity_id
_entity_poly.type
_entity_poly.pdbx_seq_one_letter_code
_entity_poly.pdbx_strand_id
1 'polypeptide(L)'
;SDFISDRWIKTINFGSNTTYFSAYDFRTEGSAIFQSLESFCRLSKDYAIQSIDSFNKDLFISQEVLKESVFRSQTNVIIHQFQLSSPIELLTELELIEKMIAGNRILSALQTNFMQLYTPWFYNVVQIWMRNRAFRVAQHSTCSCRARIDCNMESTIFDIFESSDFEHYPPTGQILMIIPGMVHSCLPVNTILLSTLECFYNQTCLNDLVSLLPTTGTFTAMPQFEQSRYELNSTIQTIIDN
;
A
#
# COMPACT_ATOMS: atom_id res chain seq x y z
N SER A 1 0.25 -13.87 -6.92
CA SER A 1 0.90 -14.02 -5.60
C SER A 1 -0.16 -14.35 -4.57
N ASP A 2 0.11 -15.20 -3.58
CA ASP A 2 -0.84 -15.52 -2.50
C ASP A 2 -1.18 -14.28 -1.65
N PHE A 3 -0.26 -13.30 -1.59
CA PHE A 3 -0.40 -12.08 -0.79
C PHE A 3 -1.39 -11.05 -1.34
N ILE A 4 -1.98 -11.27 -2.51
CA ILE A 4 -3.10 -10.47 -3.03
C ILE A 4 -4.41 -11.27 -3.07
N SER A 5 -4.43 -12.45 -2.47
CA SER A 5 -5.62 -13.30 -2.44
C SER A 5 -6.54 -12.94 -1.29
N ASP A 6 -7.83 -13.25 -1.44
CA ASP A 6 -8.82 -13.20 -0.35
C ASP A 6 -8.36 -13.97 0.88
N ARG A 7 -7.63 -15.08 0.70
CA ARG A 7 -7.12 -15.90 1.81
C ARG A 7 -6.15 -15.09 2.67
N TRP A 8 -5.20 -14.40 2.04
CA TRP A 8 -4.25 -13.55 2.76
C TRP A 8 -4.93 -12.35 3.41
N ILE A 9 -5.79 -11.64 2.66
CA ILE A 9 -6.50 -10.46 3.16
C ILE A 9 -7.38 -10.82 4.37
N LYS A 10 -8.11 -11.95 4.32
CA LYS A 10 -8.88 -12.48 5.45
C LYS A 10 -7.99 -12.90 6.62
N THR A 11 -6.76 -13.32 6.35
CA THR A 11 -5.84 -13.74 7.41
C THR A 11 -5.48 -12.56 8.32
N ILE A 12 -5.24 -11.40 7.71
CA ILE A 12 -4.92 -10.15 8.42
C ILE A 12 -6.17 -9.49 9.00
N ASN A 13 -7.31 -9.57 8.31
CA ASN A 13 -8.52 -8.84 8.69
C ASN A 13 -9.14 -9.37 9.99
N PHE A 14 -9.09 -8.54 11.04
CA PHE A 14 -9.69 -8.83 12.35
C PHE A 14 -11.22 -8.58 12.42
N GLY A 15 -11.87 -8.25 11.31
CA GLY A 15 -13.30 -7.97 11.25
C GLY A 15 -13.71 -6.83 12.20
N SER A 16 -14.67 -7.07 13.08
CA SER A 16 -15.15 -6.08 14.07
C SER A 16 -14.13 -5.73 15.15
N ASN A 17 -13.05 -6.50 15.28
CA ASN A 17 -12.03 -6.27 16.31
C ASN A 17 -10.83 -5.48 15.77
N THR A 18 -10.86 -4.95 14.54
CA THR A 18 -9.77 -4.08 14.04
C THR A 18 -9.59 -2.82 14.89
N THR A 19 -10.67 -2.33 15.51
CA THR A 19 -10.63 -1.22 16.48
C THR A 19 -9.99 -1.59 17.82
N TYR A 20 -9.65 -2.86 18.04
CA TYR A 20 -8.95 -3.32 19.24
C TYR A 20 -7.46 -2.93 19.20
N PHE A 21 -6.89 -2.82 18.01
CA PHE A 21 -5.48 -2.48 17.84
C PHE A 21 -5.29 -0.97 17.77
N SER A 22 -4.09 -0.52 18.15
CA SER A 22 -3.69 0.86 17.87
C SER A 22 -3.83 1.12 16.37
N ALA A 23 -4.24 2.34 16.00
CA ALA A 23 -4.23 2.73 14.60
C ALA A 23 -2.83 2.50 13.98
N TYR A 24 -1.74 2.63 14.76
CA TYR A 24 -0.37 2.44 14.30
C TYR A 24 0.06 0.98 14.14
N ASP A 25 -0.77 0.02 14.57
CA ASP A 25 -0.50 -1.40 14.44
C ASP A 25 -0.80 -1.89 13.02
N PHE A 26 0.09 -2.70 12.46
CA PHE A 26 -0.09 -3.31 11.14
C PHE A 26 -1.42 -4.07 11.02
N ARG A 27 -1.91 -4.71 12.08
CA ARG A 27 -3.16 -5.50 12.05
C ARG A 27 -4.41 -4.64 11.86
N THR A 28 -4.32 -3.33 12.07
CA THR A 28 -5.44 -2.40 11.86
C THR A 28 -5.68 -2.13 10.38
N GLU A 29 -4.62 -1.95 9.61
CA GLU A 29 -4.71 -1.51 8.20
C GLU A 29 -4.10 -2.48 7.20
N GLY A 30 -3.45 -3.57 7.64
CA GLY A 30 -2.76 -4.51 6.77
C GLY A 30 -3.69 -5.08 5.69
N SER A 31 -4.94 -5.38 6.02
CA SER A 31 -5.92 -5.81 5.00
C SER A 31 -6.18 -4.73 3.94
N ALA A 32 -6.18 -3.45 4.32
CA ALA A 32 -6.32 -2.32 3.40
C ALA A 32 -5.14 -2.24 2.44
N ILE A 33 -3.92 -2.37 2.97
CA ILE A 33 -2.68 -2.33 2.21
C ILE A 33 -2.72 -3.43 1.14
N PHE A 34 -3.04 -4.66 1.52
CA PHE A 34 -3.06 -5.77 0.56
C PHE A 34 -4.25 -5.74 -0.41
N GLN A 35 -5.39 -5.16 -0.01
CA GLN A 35 -6.48 -4.86 -0.95
C GLN A 35 -6.08 -3.80 -1.98
N SER A 36 -5.39 -2.74 -1.55
CA SER A 36 -4.88 -1.74 -2.48
C SER A 36 -3.82 -2.33 -3.42
N LEU A 37 -2.99 -3.27 -2.94
CA LEU A 37 -2.01 -3.96 -3.78
C LEU A 37 -2.70 -4.87 -4.82
N GLU A 38 -3.73 -5.62 -4.40
CA GLU A 38 -4.56 -6.41 -5.32
C GLU A 38 -5.17 -5.53 -6.41
N SER A 39 -5.77 -4.41 -6.02
CA SER A 39 -6.41 -3.49 -6.95
C SER A 39 -5.39 -2.83 -7.88
N PHE A 40 -4.21 -2.48 -7.38
CA PHE A 40 -3.11 -1.97 -8.19
C PHE A 40 -2.68 -3.01 -9.23
N CYS A 41 -2.40 -4.25 -8.82
CA CYS A 41 -2.03 -5.33 -9.73
C CYS A 41 -3.11 -5.60 -10.80
N ARG A 42 -4.38 -5.57 -10.40
CA ARG A 42 -5.51 -5.74 -11.32
C ARG A 42 -5.57 -4.60 -12.33
N LEU A 43 -5.49 -3.35 -11.88
CA LEU A 43 -5.50 -2.18 -12.77
C LEU A 43 -4.33 -2.17 -13.74
N SER A 44 -3.11 -2.47 -13.28
CA SER A 44 -1.94 -2.58 -14.16
C SER A 44 -2.12 -3.66 -15.23
N LYS A 45 -2.71 -4.80 -14.87
CA LYS A 45 -3.01 -5.89 -15.82
C LYS A 45 -4.09 -5.48 -16.83
N ASP A 46 -5.19 -4.90 -16.34
CA ASP A 46 -6.31 -4.47 -17.18
C ASP A 46 -5.84 -3.41 -18.18
N TYR A 47 -5.02 -2.46 -17.73
CA TYR A 47 -4.42 -1.43 -18.58
C TYR A 47 -3.52 -2.06 -19.67
N ALA A 48 -2.63 -2.99 -19.31
CA ALA A 48 -1.78 -3.67 -20.27
C ALA A 48 -2.59 -4.44 -21.34
N ILE A 49 -3.67 -5.10 -20.95
CA ILE A 49 -4.58 -5.80 -21.88
C ILE A 49 -5.26 -4.79 -22.81
N GLN A 50 -5.79 -3.68 -22.28
CA GLN A 50 -6.45 -2.65 -23.08
C GLN A 50 -5.48 -2.03 -24.11
N SER A 51 -4.24 -1.78 -23.74
CA SER A 51 -3.24 -1.25 -24.67
C SER A 51 -2.88 -2.24 -25.77
N ILE A 52 -2.81 -3.54 -25.47
CA ILE A 52 -2.63 -4.59 -26.48
C ILE A 52 -3.84 -4.62 -27.44
N ASP A 53 -5.06 -4.51 -26.92
CA ASP A 53 -6.28 -4.50 -27.73
C ASP A 53 -6.35 -3.27 -28.65
N SER A 54 -6.02 -2.08 -28.15
CA SER A 54 -5.94 -0.86 -28.95
C SER A 54 -4.86 -0.96 -30.03
N PHE A 55 -3.70 -1.53 -29.71
CA PHE A 55 -2.66 -1.80 -30.71
C PHE A 55 -3.16 -2.70 -31.85
N ASN A 56 -3.84 -3.81 -31.51
CA ASN A 56 -4.33 -4.77 -32.50
C ASN A 56 -5.45 -4.20 -33.39
N LYS A 57 -6.32 -3.36 -32.83
CA LYS A 57 -7.48 -2.81 -33.56
C LYS A 57 -7.10 -1.62 -34.44
N ASP A 58 -6.33 -0.68 -33.89
CA ASP A 58 -6.18 0.65 -34.50
C ASP A 58 -4.81 0.86 -35.16
N LEU A 59 -3.78 0.10 -34.75
CA LEU A 59 -2.39 0.33 -35.17
C LEU A 59 -1.80 -0.82 -36.00
N PHE A 60 -2.18 -2.07 -35.71
CA PHE A 60 -1.72 -3.24 -36.45
C PHE A 60 -2.38 -3.38 -37.83
N ILE A 61 -3.64 -2.97 -37.95
CA ILE A 61 -4.41 -3.06 -39.20
C ILE A 61 -4.22 -1.76 -40.00
N SER A 62 -3.34 -1.82 -41.00
CA SER A 62 -3.12 -0.71 -41.94
C SER A 62 -3.98 -0.88 -43.19
N GLN A 63 -4.56 0.22 -43.70
CA GLN A 63 -5.24 0.25 -44.99
C GLN A 63 -4.28 0.12 -46.18
N GLU A 64 -2.98 0.33 -45.93
CA GLU A 64 -1.92 0.26 -46.94
C GLU A 64 -0.88 -0.81 -46.58
N VAL A 65 -0.30 -1.45 -47.60
CA VAL A 65 0.79 -2.41 -47.40
C VAL A 65 2.06 -1.65 -47.00
N LEU A 66 2.45 -1.77 -45.73
CA LEU A 66 3.67 -1.17 -45.21
C LEU A 66 4.90 -2.01 -45.57
N LYS A 67 6.02 -1.33 -45.84
CA LYS A 67 7.33 -2.00 -45.88
C LYS A 67 7.68 -2.52 -44.49
N GLU A 68 8.30 -3.70 -44.40
CA GLU A 68 8.66 -4.33 -43.13
C GLU A 68 9.46 -3.40 -42.20
N SER A 69 10.41 -2.64 -42.75
CA SER A 69 11.21 -1.69 -41.97
C SER A 69 10.37 -0.57 -41.34
N VAL A 70 9.35 -0.09 -42.04
CA VAL A 70 8.42 0.93 -41.55
C VAL A 70 7.53 0.36 -40.46
N PHE A 71 6.96 -0.83 -40.70
CA PHE A 71 6.13 -1.53 -39.73
C PHE A 71 6.88 -1.81 -38.43
N ARG A 72 8.10 -2.34 -38.50
CA ARG A 72 8.95 -2.60 -37.33
C ARG A 72 9.30 -1.33 -36.56
N SER A 73 9.67 -0.27 -37.28
CA SER A 73 9.98 1.03 -36.67
C SER A 73 8.79 1.58 -35.89
N GLN A 74 7.62 1.62 -36.52
CA GLN A 74 6.38 2.11 -35.89
C GLN A 74 5.98 1.25 -34.68
N THR A 75 6.04 -0.08 -34.81
CA THR A 75 5.73 -1.00 -33.71
C THR A 75 6.65 -0.77 -32.50
N ASN A 76 7.96 -0.62 -32.73
CA ASN A 76 8.91 -0.35 -31.67
C ASN A 76 8.66 1.00 -30.98
N VAL A 77 8.31 2.04 -31.76
CA VAL A 77 7.94 3.35 -31.20
C VAL A 77 6.70 3.24 -30.31
N ILE A 78 5.67 2.51 -30.75
CA ILE A 78 4.44 2.33 -29.98
C ILE A 78 4.72 1.55 -28.68
N ILE A 79 5.47 0.44 -28.76
CA ILE A 79 5.85 -0.33 -27.57
C ILE A 79 6.65 0.53 -26.60
N HIS A 80 7.61 1.31 -27.11
CA HIS A 80 8.42 2.18 -26.27
C HIS A 80 7.59 3.29 -25.63
N GLN A 81 6.68 3.91 -26.39
CA GLN A 81 5.77 4.92 -25.87
C GLN A 81 4.88 4.34 -24.77
N PHE A 82 4.32 3.14 -24.97
CA PHE A 82 3.51 2.45 -23.96
C PHE A 82 4.31 2.19 -22.68
N GLN A 83 5.54 1.69 -22.79
CA GLN A 83 6.40 1.44 -21.63
C GLN A 83 6.71 2.72 -20.84
N LEU A 84 6.83 3.86 -21.52
CA LEU A 84 7.11 5.15 -20.88
C LEU A 84 5.87 5.84 -20.32
N SER A 85 4.73 5.80 -21.01
CA SER A 85 3.54 6.57 -20.63
C SER A 85 2.66 5.87 -19.60
N SER A 86 2.56 4.53 -19.64
CA SER A 86 1.63 3.79 -18.78
C SER A 86 1.88 4.00 -17.28
N PRO A 87 3.12 3.90 -16.78
CA PRO A 87 3.40 4.14 -15.37
C PRO A 87 3.08 5.58 -14.97
N ILE A 88 3.41 6.55 -15.85
CA ILE A 88 3.17 7.98 -15.61
C ILE A 88 1.68 8.29 -15.52
N GLU A 89 0.87 7.76 -16.43
CA GLU A 89 -0.58 7.97 -16.44
C GLU A 89 -1.21 7.39 -15.16
N LEU A 90 -0.85 6.17 -14.80
CA LEU A 90 -1.33 5.52 -13.58
C LEU A 90 -0.95 6.31 -12.33
N LEU A 91 0.32 6.74 -12.22
CA LEU A 91 0.79 7.55 -11.09
C LEU A 91 0.11 8.93 -11.04
N THR A 92 -0.17 9.52 -12.20
CA THR A 92 -0.87 10.81 -12.28
C THR A 92 -2.32 10.68 -11.79
N GLU A 93 -3.00 9.60 -12.17
CA GLU A 93 -4.35 9.30 -11.66
C GLU A 93 -4.34 9.06 -10.15
N LEU A 94 -3.36 8.31 -9.63
CA LEU A 94 -3.20 8.09 -8.21
C LEU A 94 -2.93 9.40 -7.46
N GLU A 95 -2.02 10.24 -7.95
CA GLU A 95 -1.72 11.53 -7.34
C GLU A 95 -2.96 12.44 -7.31
N LEU A 96 -3.78 12.42 -8.36
CA LEU A 96 -5.05 13.14 -8.39
C LEU A 96 -6.00 12.62 -7.30
N ILE A 97 -6.16 11.31 -7.16
CA ILE A 97 -7.00 10.70 -6.12
C ILE A 97 -6.50 11.09 -4.73
N GLU A 98 -5.19 11.00 -4.48
CA GLU A 98 -4.58 11.38 -3.20
C GLU A 98 -4.82 12.86 -2.87
N LYS A 99 -4.63 13.76 -3.85
CA LYS A 99 -4.90 15.19 -3.71
C LYS A 99 -6.38 15.47 -3.46
N MET A 100 -7.29 14.73 -4.11
CA MET A 100 -8.73 14.85 -3.86
C MET A 100 -9.10 14.39 -2.45
N ILE A 101 -8.53 13.28 -1.97
CA ILE A 101 -8.74 12.79 -0.60
C ILE A 101 -8.24 13.82 0.41
N ALA A 102 -7.02 14.33 0.25
CA ALA A 102 -6.41 15.29 1.16
C ALA A 102 -7.15 16.65 1.14
N GLY A 103 -7.43 17.18 -0.05
CA GLY A 103 -8.10 18.47 -0.24
C GLY A 103 -9.53 18.50 0.28
N ASN A 104 -10.28 17.41 0.09
CA ASN A 104 -11.66 17.28 0.59
C ASN A 104 -11.75 16.70 2.00
N ARG A 105 -10.61 16.30 2.59
CA ARG A 105 -10.54 15.63 3.91
C ARG A 105 -11.41 14.37 3.97
N ILE A 106 -11.38 13.58 2.90
CA ILE A 106 -12.11 12.30 2.86
C ILE A 106 -11.47 11.37 3.89
N LEU A 107 -12.31 10.81 4.74
CA LEU A 107 -11.93 10.00 5.87
C LEU A 107 -11.89 8.52 5.46
N SER A 108 -10.71 7.90 5.50
CA SER A 108 -10.57 6.44 5.35
C SER A 108 -11.22 5.69 6.52
N ALA A 109 -12.21 4.84 6.25
CA ALA A 109 -12.84 3.99 7.28
C ALA A 109 -11.84 3.12 8.07
N LEU A 110 -10.64 2.91 7.51
CA LEU A 110 -9.56 2.11 8.08
C LEU A 110 -8.57 2.96 8.91
N GLN A 111 -8.92 4.22 9.19
CA GLN A 111 -8.16 5.13 10.05
C GLN A 111 -6.70 5.39 9.58
N THR A 112 -6.45 5.26 8.28
CA THR A 112 -5.11 5.43 7.69
C THR A 112 -4.67 6.90 7.70
N ASN A 113 -5.57 7.83 7.41
CA ASN A 113 -5.29 9.29 7.38
C ASN A 113 -5.81 10.06 8.60
N PHE A 114 -6.69 9.46 9.41
CA PHE A 114 -7.17 10.01 10.68
C PHE A 114 -7.43 8.89 11.68
N MET A 115 -7.43 9.21 12.97
CA MET A 115 -7.81 8.31 14.05
C MET A 115 -9.06 8.85 14.76
N GLN A 116 -9.96 7.95 15.14
CA GLN A 116 -11.10 8.29 15.99
C GLN A 116 -10.70 8.15 17.45
N LEU A 117 -11.08 9.13 18.26
CA LEU A 117 -10.82 9.15 19.69
C LEU A 117 -12.14 9.22 20.43
N TYR A 118 -12.28 8.37 21.44
CA TYR A 118 -13.48 8.24 22.26
C TYR A 118 -13.15 8.70 23.67
N THR A 119 -13.49 9.94 23.98
CA THR A 119 -13.22 10.51 25.31
C THR A 119 -14.50 10.52 26.13
N PRO A 120 -14.50 9.99 27.38
CA PRO A 120 -15.63 10.15 28.28
C PRO A 120 -15.91 11.64 28.52
N TRP A 121 -17.18 12.05 28.38
CA TRP A 121 -17.64 13.39 28.71
C TRP A 121 -18.61 13.34 29.91
N PHE A 122 -19.28 14.45 30.23
CA PHE A 122 -20.25 14.48 31.33
C PHE A 122 -21.47 13.56 31.06
N TYR A 123 -21.98 12.92 32.12
CA TYR A 123 -23.26 12.19 32.16
C TYR A 123 -23.45 11.12 31.06
N ASN A 124 -22.59 10.08 31.03
CA ASN A 124 -22.68 8.94 30.09
C ASN A 124 -22.64 9.33 28.59
N VAL A 125 -22.19 10.55 28.27
CA VAL A 125 -21.95 10.97 26.89
C VAL A 125 -20.52 10.62 26.52
N VAL A 126 -20.34 9.94 25.38
CA VAL A 126 -19.03 9.74 24.76
C VAL A 126 -18.84 10.81 23.70
N GLN A 127 -17.77 11.58 23.81
CA GLN A 127 -17.38 12.51 22.76
C GLN A 127 -16.48 11.80 21.76
N ILE A 128 -16.81 11.94 20.48
CA ILE A 128 -16.05 11.38 19.38
C ILE A 128 -15.25 12.50 18.72
N TRP A 129 -13.92 12.41 18.78
CA TRP A 129 -13.02 13.31 18.08
C TRP A 129 -12.39 12.61 16.89
N MET A 130 -12.05 13.40 15.87
CA MET A 130 -11.24 12.93 14.75
C MET A 130 -9.93 13.69 14.78
N ARG A 131 -8.82 12.96 14.80
CA ARG A 131 -7.47 13.52 14.79
C ARG A 131 -6.76 13.08 13.52
N ASN A 132 -6.09 13.99 12.85
CA ASN A 132 -5.25 13.62 11.71
C ASN A 132 -4.12 12.71 12.17
N ARG A 133 -3.83 11.69 11.39
CA ARG A 133 -2.68 10.83 11.64
C ARG A 133 -1.40 11.64 11.54
N ALA A 134 -0.47 11.34 12.42
CA ALA A 134 0.84 11.98 12.46
C ALA A 134 1.90 10.97 12.90
N PHE A 135 3.09 11.15 12.34
CA PHE A 135 4.25 10.32 12.50
C PHE A 135 5.44 11.15 13.01
N ARG A 136 6.33 10.56 13.80
CA ARG A 136 7.53 11.19 14.37
C ARG A 136 8.62 10.96 13.37
N VAL A 137 9.21 12.05 12.89
CA VAL A 137 10.33 11.96 11.94
C VAL A 137 11.66 12.25 12.63
N ALA A 138 11.66 13.12 13.65
CA ALA A 138 12.81 13.38 14.50
C ALA A 138 12.37 13.73 15.94
N GLN A 139 13.33 13.93 16.84
CA GLN A 139 13.06 14.17 18.26
C GLN A 139 12.04 15.30 18.52
N HIS A 140 11.98 16.32 17.66
CA HIS A 140 11.08 17.46 17.77
C HIS A 140 10.25 17.75 16.50
N SER A 141 10.18 16.82 15.54
CA SER A 141 9.40 17.01 14.32
C SER A 141 8.36 15.92 14.14
N THR A 142 7.15 16.35 13.74
CA THR A 142 6.05 15.46 13.38
C THR A 142 5.67 15.72 11.92
N CYS A 143 5.38 14.65 11.19
CA CYS A 143 4.80 14.68 9.87
C CYS A 143 3.35 14.29 10.00
N SER A 144 2.43 15.20 9.66
CA SER A 144 0.99 14.92 9.74
C SER A 144 0.40 14.67 8.36
N CYS A 145 -0.47 13.66 8.27
CA CYS A 145 -1.29 13.34 7.11
C CYS A 145 -2.22 14.47 6.66
N ARG A 146 -2.42 15.48 7.53
CA ARG A 146 -3.09 16.72 7.15
C ARG A 146 -2.25 17.57 6.20
N ALA A 147 -0.95 17.63 6.44
CA ALA A 147 -0.04 18.54 5.75
C ALA A 147 0.67 17.86 4.58
N ARG A 148 0.94 16.57 4.71
CA ARG A 148 1.77 15.79 3.79
C ARG A 148 1.26 14.36 3.72
N ILE A 149 1.02 13.85 2.51
CA ILE A 149 0.52 12.48 2.29
C ILE A 149 1.65 11.45 2.36
N ASP A 150 2.88 11.87 2.13
CA ASP A 150 4.09 11.05 2.11
C ASP A 150 4.67 10.79 3.51
N CYS A 151 4.00 11.25 4.57
CA CYS A 151 4.39 10.90 5.92
C CYS A 151 4.30 9.39 6.12
N ASN A 152 5.34 8.81 6.73
CA ASN A 152 5.38 7.38 6.98
C ASN A 152 6.23 7.05 8.21
N MET A 153 6.09 5.81 8.70
CA MET A 153 6.94 5.18 9.70
C MET A 153 7.06 3.69 9.41
N GLU A 154 7.98 2.98 10.06
CA GLU A 154 8.09 1.53 9.92
C GLU A 154 6.80 0.82 10.37
N SER A 155 6.34 -0.16 9.58
CA SER A 155 5.15 -0.93 9.91
C SER A 155 5.44 -1.85 11.09
N THR A 156 4.64 -1.75 12.14
CA THR A 156 4.95 -2.34 13.45
C THR A 156 3.75 -3.09 14.03
N ILE A 157 4.01 -4.21 14.71
CA ILE A 157 3.03 -4.93 15.54
C ILE A 157 3.38 -4.67 17.01
N PHE A 158 2.39 -4.21 17.78
CA PHE A 158 2.56 -3.87 19.20
C PHE A 158 1.90 -4.91 20.11
N ASP A 159 2.40 -5.02 21.34
CA ASP A 159 1.71 -5.71 22.41
C ASP A 159 0.56 -4.84 22.92
N ILE A 160 -0.64 -5.32 22.62
CA ILE A 160 -1.94 -4.72 22.95
C ILE A 160 -2.27 -4.75 24.44
N PHE A 161 -1.64 -5.63 25.23
CA PHE A 161 -1.95 -5.77 26.66
C PHE A 161 -1.19 -4.77 27.54
N GLU A 162 -0.18 -4.10 26.98
CA GLU A 162 0.62 -3.10 27.70
C GLU A 162 0.28 -1.65 27.32
N SER A 163 -0.45 -1.42 26.23
CA SER A 163 -0.80 -0.07 25.81
C SER A 163 -2.04 0.46 26.55
N SER A 164 -1.83 1.11 27.70
CA SER A 164 -2.87 1.92 28.36
C SER A 164 -3.23 3.19 27.58
N ASP A 165 -2.46 3.54 26.56
CA ASP A 165 -2.61 4.78 25.80
C ASP A 165 -2.91 4.51 24.31
N PHE A 166 -4.19 4.37 23.98
CA PHE A 166 -4.67 4.47 22.60
C PHE A 166 -4.59 5.91 22.04
N GLU A 167 -4.21 6.88 22.88
CA GLU A 167 -4.16 8.31 22.58
C GLU A 167 -2.74 8.89 22.40
N HIS A 168 -1.70 8.28 23.01
CA HIS A 168 -0.33 8.80 22.95
C HIS A 168 0.45 8.33 21.72
N TYR A 169 1.32 9.21 21.26
CA TYR A 169 2.18 9.00 20.11
C TYR A 169 3.67 9.10 20.50
N PRO A 170 4.51 8.08 20.23
CA PRO A 170 4.17 6.74 19.74
C PRO A 170 3.39 5.91 20.79
N PRO A 171 2.74 4.80 20.40
CA PRO A 171 2.14 3.88 21.36
C PRO A 171 3.19 3.44 22.39
N THR A 172 2.80 3.37 23.66
CA THR A 172 3.69 2.96 24.77
C THR A 172 3.83 1.45 24.91
N GLY A 173 3.08 0.67 24.13
CA GLY A 173 3.14 -0.80 24.15
C GLY A 173 4.47 -1.33 23.62
N GLN A 174 4.90 -2.49 24.15
CA GLN A 174 6.08 -3.20 23.67
C GLN A 174 5.96 -3.50 22.16
N ILE A 175 7.03 -3.27 21.41
CA ILE A 175 7.10 -3.67 19.99
C ILE A 175 7.34 -5.19 19.92
N LEU A 176 6.41 -5.91 19.29
CA LEU A 176 6.54 -7.35 19.03
C LEU A 176 7.33 -7.62 17.75
N MET A 177 7.09 -6.82 16.70
CA MET A 177 7.77 -6.95 15.42
C MET A 177 7.75 -5.63 14.66
N ILE A 178 8.89 -5.26 14.07
CA ILE A 178 8.96 -4.29 12.97
C ILE A 178 9.00 -5.11 11.70
N ILE A 179 8.08 -4.88 10.76
CA ILE A 179 7.96 -5.68 9.55
C ILE A 179 8.97 -5.17 8.52
N PRO A 180 10.06 -5.92 8.22
CA PRO A 180 11.10 -5.46 7.31
C PRO A 180 10.56 -5.13 5.93
N GLY A 181 10.95 -3.96 5.43
CA GLY A 181 10.55 -3.50 4.11
C GLY A 181 9.09 -3.08 3.98
N MET A 182 8.35 -2.98 5.08
CA MET A 182 7.03 -2.35 5.08
C MET A 182 7.01 -1.09 5.90
N VAL A 183 6.40 -0.06 5.32
CA VAL A 183 6.07 1.16 6.04
C VAL A 183 4.58 1.22 6.32
N HIS A 184 4.20 2.23 7.07
CA HIS A 184 2.84 2.65 7.35
C HIS A 184 2.77 4.11 6.92
N SER A 185 1.82 4.49 6.07
CA SER A 185 1.66 5.85 5.56
C SER A 185 0.23 6.36 5.69
N CYS A 186 -0.05 7.56 5.20
CA CYS A 186 -1.35 8.20 5.34
C CYS A 186 -2.46 7.53 4.53
N LEU A 187 -2.11 6.84 3.46
CA LEU A 187 -3.04 6.04 2.66
C LEU A 187 -2.43 4.66 2.37
N PRO A 188 -3.28 3.62 2.19
CA PRO A 188 -2.82 2.29 1.82
C PRO A 188 -1.98 2.26 0.53
N VAL A 189 -2.32 3.09 -0.46
CA VAL A 189 -1.57 3.16 -1.72
C VAL A 189 -0.17 3.73 -1.51
N ASN A 190 -0.01 4.84 -0.80
CA ASN A 190 1.31 5.39 -0.44
C ASN A 190 2.11 4.38 0.38
N THR A 191 1.45 3.62 1.25
CA THR A 191 2.10 2.56 2.02
C THR A 191 2.74 1.51 1.11
N ILE A 192 2.03 1.06 0.07
CA ILE A 192 2.58 0.12 -0.92
C ILE A 192 3.75 0.76 -1.67
N LEU A 193 3.55 1.95 -2.22
CA LEU A 193 4.54 2.63 -3.06
C LEU A 193 5.86 2.87 -2.31
N LEU A 194 5.78 3.20 -1.03
CA LEU A 194 6.94 3.46 -0.17
C LEU A 194 7.56 2.18 0.43
N SER A 195 6.91 1.02 0.30
CA SER A 195 7.39 -0.26 0.81
C SER A 195 8.22 -1.02 -0.23
N THR A 196 9.09 -1.90 0.25
CA THR A 196 9.94 -2.82 -0.53
C THR A 196 9.42 -4.27 -0.46
N LEU A 197 8.59 -4.57 0.55
CA LEU A 197 8.03 -5.90 0.85
C LEU A 197 9.07 -6.98 1.18
N GLU A 198 10.25 -6.61 1.67
CA GLU A 198 11.35 -7.53 1.98
C GLU A 198 10.93 -8.75 2.82
N CYS A 199 10.10 -8.57 3.84
CA CYS A 199 9.61 -9.66 4.68
C CYS A 199 8.90 -10.76 3.87
N PHE A 200 8.22 -10.41 2.78
CA PHE A 200 7.44 -11.33 1.95
C PHE A 200 8.29 -12.21 1.03
N TYR A 201 9.58 -11.91 0.91
CA TYR A 201 10.57 -12.74 0.21
C TYR A 201 11.39 -13.61 1.17
N ASN A 202 11.18 -13.50 2.49
CA ASN A 202 11.91 -14.23 3.50
C ASN A 202 10.95 -15.12 4.32
N GLN A 203 11.09 -16.44 4.19
CA GLN A 203 10.17 -17.39 4.83
C GLN A 203 10.18 -17.28 6.37
N THR A 204 11.34 -17.03 6.98
CA THR A 204 11.43 -16.85 8.45
C THR A 204 10.66 -15.62 8.88
N CYS A 205 10.90 -14.48 8.22
CA CYS A 205 10.18 -13.24 8.52
C CYS A 205 8.66 -13.40 8.34
N LEU A 206 8.25 -14.03 7.25
CA LEU A 206 6.84 -14.29 6.98
C LEU A 206 6.21 -15.19 8.04
N ASN A 207 6.90 -16.23 8.50
CA ASN A 207 6.41 -17.10 9.56
C ASN A 207 6.24 -16.33 10.87
N ASP A 208 7.21 -15.48 11.23
CA ASP A 208 7.14 -14.64 12.42
C ASP A 208 5.95 -13.67 12.33
N LEU A 209 5.78 -13.00 11.19
CA LEU A 209 4.62 -12.13 10.93
C LEU A 209 3.30 -12.89 11.11
N VAL A 210 3.15 -14.03 10.43
CA VAL A 210 1.92 -14.84 10.45
C VAL A 210 1.62 -15.39 11.84
N SER A 211 2.63 -15.66 12.66
CA SER A 211 2.43 -16.10 14.06
C SER A 211 1.76 -15.03 14.94
N LEU A 212 1.90 -13.75 14.56
CA LEU A 212 1.32 -12.60 15.25
C LEU A 212 -0.03 -12.18 14.67
N LEU A 213 -0.48 -12.83 13.60
CA LEU A 213 -1.73 -12.54 12.91
C LEU A 213 -2.95 -13.20 13.61
N PRO A 214 -4.16 -12.65 13.37
CA PRO A 214 -5.40 -13.06 14.04
C PRO A 214 -5.78 -14.51 13.78
N THR A 215 -5.53 -14.96 12.54
CA THR A 215 -5.87 -16.30 12.09
C THR A 215 -4.61 -16.98 11.57
N THR A 216 -4.48 -18.24 11.92
CA THR A 216 -3.31 -19.04 11.53
C THR A 216 -3.49 -19.55 10.11
N GLY A 217 -2.44 -19.47 9.31
CA GLY A 217 -2.36 -20.09 8.00
C GLY A 217 -0.93 -20.38 7.62
N THR A 218 -0.73 -21.28 6.67
CA THR A 218 0.58 -21.51 6.05
C THR A 218 0.69 -20.72 4.76
N PHE A 219 1.71 -19.87 4.69
CA PHE A 219 2.03 -19.05 3.53
C PHE A 219 3.47 -19.29 3.13
N THR A 220 3.71 -19.33 1.83
CA THR A 220 5.05 -19.47 1.27
C THR A 220 5.54 -18.09 0.85
N ALA A 221 6.78 -17.76 1.23
CA ALA A 221 7.42 -16.53 0.77
C ALA A 221 7.48 -16.49 -0.77
N MET A 222 7.43 -15.28 -1.32
CA MET A 222 7.57 -15.08 -2.76
C MET A 222 8.96 -15.58 -3.20
N PRO A 223 9.06 -16.23 -4.37
CA PRO A 223 10.35 -16.65 -4.89
C PRO A 223 11.21 -15.41 -5.16
N GLN A 224 12.49 -15.48 -4.77
CA GLN A 224 13.47 -14.48 -5.21
C GLN A 224 13.76 -14.75 -6.69
N PHE A 225 13.45 -13.79 -7.55
CA PHE A 225 13.73 -13.89 -8.97
C PHE A 225 15.20 -13.52 -9.22
N GLU A 226 16.04 -14.50 -9.55
CA GLU A 226 17.45 -14.26 -9.93
C GLU A 226 17.60 -13.33 -11.15
N GLN A 227 16.53 -13.13 -11.93
CA GLN A 227 16.48 -12.26 -13.12
C GLN A 227 15.74 -10.93 -12.88
N SER A 228 15.42 -10.59 -11.63
CA SER A 228 14.86 -9.26 -11.33
C SER A 228 15.89 -8.19 -11.69
N ARG A 229 15.44 -7.12 -12.37
CA ARG A 229 16.26 -5.93 -12.61
C ARG A 229 16.36 -5.04 -11.37
N TYR A 230 15.51 -5.27 -10.38
CA TYR A 230 15.41 -4.48 -9.16
C TYR A 230 15.89 -5.30 -7.96
N GLU A 231 16.62 -4.63 -7.07
CA GLU A 231 17.05 -5.17 -5.79
C GLU A 231 15.84 -5.37 -4.85
N LEU A 232 15.94 -6.30 -3.89
CA LEU A 232 14.83 -6.58 -2.94
C LEU A 232 14.46 -5.40 -2.04
N ASN A 233 15.38 -4.46 -1.84
CA ASN A 233 15.18 -3.22 -1.08
C ASN A 233 14.68 -2.06 -1.97
N SER A 234 14.36 -2.31 -3.25
CA SER A 234 13.78 -1.30 -4.13
C SER A 234 12.33 -1.07 -3.74
N THR A 235 11.94 0.19 -3.56
CA THR A 235 10.54 0.51 -3.29
C THR A 235 9.69 0.24 -4.52
N ILE A 236 8.41 -0.05 -4.31
CA ILE A 236 7.47 -0.25 -5.42
C ILE A 236 7.38 1.02 -6.29
N GLN A 237 7.50 2.21 -5.70
CA GLN A 237 7.60 3.46 -6.45
C GLN A 237 8.77 3.45 -7.43
N THR A 238 9.98 3.07 -6.97
CA THR A 238 11.16 2.98 -7.83
C THR A 238 11.00 1.94 -8.95
N ILE A 239 10.26 0.86 -8.70
CA ILE A 239 9.95 -0.16 -9.70
C ILE A 239 8.98 0.39 -10.76
N ILE A 240 8.04 1.25 -10.37
CA ILE A 240 7.07 1.86 -11.30
C ILE A 240 7.72 3.00 -12.10
N ASP A 241 8.61 3.76 -11.49
CA ASP A 241 9.26 4.92 -12.12
C ASP A 241 10.29 4.55 -13.21
N ASN A 242 10.76 3.30 -13.26
CA ASN A 242 11.83 2.83 -14.16
C ASN A 242 11.39 1.63 -15.00
#